data_AF-A0A382S011-F1
#
_entry.id   AF-A0A382S011-F1
#
_cell.length_a   1.000
_cell.length_b   1.000
_cell.length_c   1.000
_cell.angle_alpha   90.00
_cell.angle_beta   90.00
_cell.angle_gamma   90.00
#
_symmetry.space_group_name_H-M   'P 1'
#
loop_
_entity.id
_entity.type
_entity.pdbx_description
1 polymer ?
#
loop_
_entity_poly.entity_id
_entity_poly.type
_entity_poly.pdbx_seq_one_letter_code
_entity_poly.pdbx_strand_id
1 'polypeptide(L)'
;MAEPLPDLIEEIVTESMGDDPATLLATLAGQDEVYIASLLESLPVEKRLAVWEGIPRDRKLDVLVEMRSDPREILIDNTPHDEWASIFADIDAEDLLELLDSLPKRLVDMAYESLDSKERKYFREATQFPDNQIGHWVNHEQLVLPSNAKVREGLRLLRRDIPQHCDSIFLVNRSGQFSALVKISHLFNAQDHVSLF
;
A
#
# COMPACT_ATOMS: atom_id res chain seq x y z
N MET A 1 10.19 -23.87 0.73
CA MET A 1 8.80 -23.42 0.94
C MET A 1 8.84 -22.60 2.20
N ALA A 2 8.37 -21.34 2.16
CA ALA A 2 8.26 -20.55 3.38
C ALA A 2 7.29 -21.26 4.33
N GLU A 3 7.63 -21.34 5.62
CA GLU A 3 6.73 -21.89 6.62
C GLU A 3 5.49 -20.99 6.75
N PRO A 4 4.32 -21.55 7.08
CA PRO A 4 3.11 -20.76 7.30
C PRO A 4 3.32 -19.73 8.41
N LEU A 5 2.84 -18.50 8.20
CA LEU A 5 2.89 -17.40 9.19
C LEU A 5 2.46 -17.82 10.61
N PRO A 6 1.38 -18.62 10.81
CA PRO A 6 1.00 -19.08 12.15
C PRO A 6 2.06 -19.96 12.82
N ASP A 7 2.73 -20.83 12.05
CA ASP A 7 3.72 -21.77 12.57
C ASP A 7 5.00 -21.02 12.98
N LEU A 8 5.41 -20.00 12.20
CA LEU A 8 6.53 -19.12 12.54
C LEU A 8 6.22 -18.21 13.74
N ILE A 9 5.00 -17.69 13.87
CA ILE A 9 4.59 -16.93 15.05
C ILE A 9 4.62 -17.85 16.28
N GLU A 10 4.12 -19.08 16.16
CA GLU A 10 4.14 -20.05 17.26
C GLU A 10 5.57 -20.43 17.63
N GLU A 11 6.47 -20.65 16.66
CA GLU A 11 7.90 -20.93 16.89
C GLU A 11 8.64 -19.76 17.55
N ILE A 12 8.40 -18.53 17.09
CA ILE A 12 8.99 -17.31 17.67
C ILE A 12 8.50 -17.06 19.10
N VAL A 13 7.26 -17.48 19.41
CA VAL A 13 6.66 -17.37 20.74
C VAL A 13 7.04 -18.54 21.66
N THR A 14 7.31 -19.74 21.13
CA THR A 14 7.54 -20.97 21.92
C THR A 14 9.00 -21.41 22.05
N GLU A 15 9.89 -21.08 21.11
CA GLU A 15 11.31 -21.46 21.15
C GLU A 15 12.29 -20.28 21.31
N SER A 16 13.40 -20.55 21.99
CA SER A 16 14.53 -19.64 22.25
C SER A 16 15.28 -19.16 21.00
N MET A 17 14.81 -19.49 19.78
CA MET A 17 15.27 -18.85 18.54
C MET A 17 14.77 -17.41 18.41
N GLY A 18 13.71 -17.04 19.15
CA GLY A 18 13.06 -15.73 19.11
C GLY A 18 13.71 -14.60 19.93
N ASP A 19 14.90 -14.79 20.52
CA ASP A 19 15.57 -13.77 21.34
C ASP A 19 16.58 -12.88 20.59
N ASP A 20 17.03 -13.29 19.40
CA ASP A 20 18.01 -12.52 18.61
C ASP A 20 17.34 -11.77 17.43
N PRO A 21 17.26 -10.43 17.47
CA PRO A 21 16.72 -9.62 16.38
C PRO A 21 17.42 -9.85 15.04
N ALA A 22 18.71 -10.20 15.02
CA ALA A 22 19.44 -10.42 13.77
C ALA A 22 18.95 -11.67 13.03
N THR A 23 18.62 -12.73 13.77
CA THR A 23 18.05 -13.96 13.20
C THR A 23 16.65 -13.69 12.62
N LEU A 24 15.81 -12.93 13.33
CA LEU A 24 14.50 -12.51 12.82
C LEU A 24 14.61 -11.68 11.54
N LEU A 25 15.51 -10.70 11.51
CA LEU A 25 15.76 -9.86 10.33
C LEU A 25 16.21 -10.68 9.11
N ALA A 26 17.05 -11.69 9.33
CA ALA A 26 17.47 -12.58 8.25
C ALA A 26 16.28 -13.35 7.64
N THR A 27 15.32 -13.79 8.47
CA THR A 27 14.09 -14.43 8.02
C THR A 27 13.18 -13.46 7.26
N LEU A 28 13.12 -12.20 7.70
CA LEU A 28 12.27 -11.16 7.11
C LEU A 28 12.77 -10.61 5.76
N ALA A 29 14.06 -10.76 5.45
CA ALA A 29 14.68 -10.16 4.26
C ALA A 29 14.01 -10.53 2.93
N GLY A 30 13.28 -11.65 2.86
CA GLY A 30 12.55 -12.11 1.68
C GLY A 30 11.03 -12.17 1.82
N GLN A 31 10.47 -11.67 2.92
CA GLN A 31 9.02 -11.67 3.15
C GLN A 31 8.40 -10.36 2.68
N ASP A 32 7.09 -10.36 2.39
CA ASP A 32 6.33 -9.15 2.07
C ASP A 32 6.03 -8.30 3.32
N GLU A 33 5.55 -7.09 3.08
CA GLU A 33 5.26 -6.06 4.08
C GLU A 33 4.16 -6.50 5.05
N VAL A 34 3.13 -7.19 4.54
CA VAL A 34 2.02 -7.76 5.32
C VAL A 34 2.53 -8.78 6.33
N TYR A 35 3.44 -9.66 5.91
CA TYR A 35 4.07 -10.65 6.78
C TYR A 35 4.90 -9.95 7.86
N ILE A 36 5.72 -8.97 7.48
CA ILE A 36 6.57 -8.23 8.41
C ILE A 36 5.72 -7.49 9.45
N ALA A 37 4.67 -6.79 9.02
CA ALA A 37 3.73 -6.10 9.88
C ALA A 37 3.08 -7.05 10.90
N SER A 38 2.54 -8.18 10.42
CA SER A 38 1.92 -9.21 11.27
C SER A 38 2.90 -9.78 12.30
N LEU A 39 4.15 -10.00 11.92
CA LEU A 39 5.18 -10.45 12.85
C LEU A 39 5.48 -9.37 13.90
N LEU A 40 5.73 -8.13 13.47
CA LEU A 40 6.01 -7.02 14.39
C LEU A 40 4.90 -6.87 15.42
N GLU A 41 3.64 -6.91 15.01
CA GLU A 41 2.47 -6.85 15.91
C GLU A 41 2.49 -7.94 16.99
N SER A 42 2.97 -9.13 16.63
CA SER A 42 3.02 -10.30 17.50
C SER A 42 4.20 -10.28 18.48
N LEU A 43 5.22 -9.45 18.23
CA LEU A 43 6.40 -9.35 19.09
C LEU A 43 6.13 -8.52 20.35
N PRO A 44 6.77 -8.86 21.50
CA PRO A 44 6.90 -7.95 22.63
C PRO A 44 7.56 -6.62 22.23
N VAL A 45 7.23 -5.53 22.91
CA VAL A 45 7.63 -4.16 22.54
C VAL A 45 9.14 -4.02 22.32
N GLU A 46 9.96 -4.56 23.22
CA GLU A 46 11.42 -4.43 23.15
C GLU A 46 11.99 -5.11 21.91
N LYS A 47 11.47 -6.30 21.57
CA LYS A 47 11.88 -7.05 20.38
C LYS A 47 11.38 -6.39 19.11
N ARG A 48 10.14 -5.89 19.12
CA ARG A 48 9.54 -5.17 18.00
C ARG A 48 10.39 -3.96 17.62
N LEU A 49 10.82 -3.16 18.60
CA LEU A 49 11.69 -2.01 18.39
C LEU A 49 13.05 -2.40 17.80
N ALA A 50 13.67 -3.47 18.33
CA ALA A 50 14.95 -3.96 17.82
C ALA A 50 14.86 -4.49 16.39
N VAL A 51 13.79 -5.21 16.03
CA VAL A 51 13.56 -5.66 14.66
C VAL A 51 13.24 -4.47 13.74
N TRP A 52 12.41 -3.53 14.20
CA TRP A 52 12.08 -2.31 13.44
C TRP A 52 13.31 -1.49 13.04
N GLU A 53 14.30 -1.37 13.93
CA GLU A 53 15.56 -0.66 13.64
C GLU A 53 16.31 -1.27 12.45
N GLY A 54 16.25 -2.60 12.29
CA GLY A 54 16.93 -3.32 11.21
C GLY A 54 16.14 -3.42 9.91
N ILE A 55 14.87 -2.99 9.87
CA ILE A 55 14.08 -2.98 8.63
C ILE A 55 14.64 -1.90 7.67
N PRO A 56 14.88 -2.25 6.40
CA PRO A 56 15.33 -1.28 5.39
C PRO A 56 14.40 -0.07 5.31
N ARG A 57 14.99 1.13 5.24
CA ARG A 57 14.24 2.41 5.32
C ARG A 57 13.19 2.56 4.24
N ASP A 58 13.50 2.07 3.04
CA ASP A 58 12.63 2.04 1.87
C ASP A 58 11.41 1.12 2.03
N ARG A 59 11.41 0.22 3.03
CA ARG A 59 10.28 -0.66 3.33
C ARG A 59 9.49 -0.23 4.57
N LYS A 60 10.04 0.70 5.37
CA LYS A 60 9.44 1.12 6.64
C LYS A 60 8.05 1.72 6.45
N LEU A 61 7.84 2.50 5.39
CA LEU A 61 6.54 3.12 5.11
C LEU A 61 5.47 2.05 4.91
N ASP A 62 5.66 1.16 3.93
CA ASP A 62 4.70 0.13 3.57
C ASP A 62 4.43 -0.82 4.75
N VAL A 63 5.47 -1.17 5.52
CA VAL A 63 5.28 -1.95 6.76
C VAL A 63 4.40 -1.21 7.76
N LEU A 64 4.58 0.10 7.97
CA LEU A 64 3.72 0.88 8.85
C LEU A 64 2.29 0.95 8.32
N VAL A 65 2.08 1.06 7.00
CA VAL A 65 0.75 1.07 6.38
C VAL A 65 0.02 -0.24 6.67
N GLU A 66 0.70 -1.38 6.57
CA GLU A 66 0.12 -2.72 6.79
C GLU A 66 -0.12 -3.08 8.27
N MET A 67 0.57 -2.42 9.20
CA MET A 67 0.38 -2.67 10.63
C MET A 67 -0.96 -2.14 11.13
N ARG A 68 -1.44 -2.56 12.30
CA ARG A 68 -2.58 -1.91 12.99
C ARG A 68 -2.15 -0.60 13.65
N SER A 69 -3.11 0.28 13.97
CA SER A 69 -2.87 1.60 14.58
C SER A 69 -2.05 1.50 15.88
N ASP A 70 -2.53 0.74 16.87
CA ASP A 70 -1.93 0.76 18.21
C ASP A 70 -0.49 0.19 18.22
N PRO A 71 -0.17 -0.93 17.52
CA PRO A 71 1.19 -1.46 17.49
C PRO A 71 2.19 -0.60 16.70
N ARG A 72 1.73 0.21 15.72
CA ARG A 72 2.63 1.06 14.92
C ARG A 72 2.99 2.36 15.62
N GLU A 73 2.14 2.89 16.50
CA GLU A 73 2.41 4.12 17.28
C GLU A 73 3.75 4.08 18.03
N ILE A 74 4.05 2.97 18.72
CA ILE A 74 5.31 2.84 19.46
C ILE A 74 6.53 2.87 18.53
N LEU A 75 6.40 2.38 17.29
CA LEU A 75 7.47 2.43 16.29
C LEU A 75 7.64 3.84 15.77
N ILE A 76 6.53 4.54 15.52
CA ILE A 76 6.53 5.94 15.10
C ILE A 76 7.24 6.81 16.15
N ASP A 77 6.89 6.65 17.43
CA ASP A 77 7.45 7.44 18.52
C ASP A 77 8.96 7.20 18.76
N ASN A 78 9.43 5.98 18.52
CA ASN A 78 10.84 5.60 18.71
C ASN A 78 11.70 5.76 17.45
N THR A 79 11.10 6.11 16.30
CA THR A 79 11.86 6.34 15.07
C THR A 79 12.54 7.71 15.12
N PRO A 80 13.88 7.79 14.90
CA PRO A 80 14.60 9.06 14.91
C PRO A 80 14.03 10.07 13.90
N HIS A 81 13.97 11.34 14.30
CA HIS A 81 13.30 12.38 13.52
C HIS A 81 13.91 12.58 12.12
N ASP A 82 15.21 12.35 11.99
CA ASP A 82 15.97 12.49 10.75
C ASP A 82 15.73 11.35 9.74
N GLU A 83 15.04 10.26 10.12
CA GLU A 83 14.69 9.19 9.19
C GLU A 83 13.42 9.48 8.39
N TRP A 84 12.47 10.25 8.94
CA TRP A 84 11.14 10.41 8.37
C TRP A 84 11.11 10.99 6.96
N ALA A 85 12.03 11.91 6.65
CA ALA A 85 12.13 12.44 5.29
C ALA A 85 12.47 11.35 4.26
N SER A 86 13.23 10.33 4.66
CA SER A 86 13.54 9.19 3.80
C SER A 86 12.42 8.16 3.78
N ILE A 87 11.71 7.97 4.90
CA ILE A 87 10.57 7.03 4.98
C ILE A 87 9.42 7.55 4.11
N PHE A 88 9.14 8.85 4.15
CA PHE A 88 8.09 9.50 3.36
C PHE A 88 8.55 9.89 1.94
N ALA A 89 9.66 9.35 1.43
CA ALA A 89 10.19 9.74 0.13
C ALA A 89 9.22 9.41 -1.02
N ASP A 90 8.57 8.25 -0.93
CA ASP A 90 7.65 7.72 -1.95
C ASP A 90 6.21 7.60 -1.44
N ILE A 91 5.86 8.34 -0.37
CA ILE A 91 4.51 8.30 0.21
C ILE A 91 3.47 8.85 -0.77
N ASP A 92 2.31 8.19 -0.83
CA ASP A 92 1.16 8.66 -1.57
C ASP A 92 0.00 9.14 -0.68
N ALA A 93 -1.10 9.56 -1.31
CA ALA A 93 -2.26 10.04 -0.59
C ALA A 93 -2.96 8.94 0.23
N GLU A 94 -2.96 7.71 -0.26
CA GLU A 94 -3.63 6.54 0.35
C GLU A 94 -2.85 6.11 1.60
N ASP A 95 -1.53 6.03 1.51
CA ASP A 95 -0.63 5.76 2.64
C ASP A 95 -0.83 6.76 3.78
N LEU A 96 -0.89 8.06 3.45
CA LEU A 96 -1.08 9.12 4.45
C LEU A 96 -2.46 9.04 5.10
N LEU A 97 -3.50 8.64 4.37
CA LEU A 97 -4.83 8.43 4.95
C LEU A 97 -4.82 7.27 5.94
N GLU A 98 -4.20 6.15 5.56
CA GLU A 98 -4.07 4.96 6.42
C GLU A 98 -3.29 5.25 7.71
N LEU A 99 -2.28 6.13 7.63
CA LEU A 99 -1.43 6.49 8.76
C LEU A 99 -1.95 7.66 9.61
N LEU A 100 -3.04 8.32 9.19
CA LEU A 100 -3.45 9.62 9.71
C LEU A 100 -3.71 9.61 11.23
N ASP A 101 -4.32 8.54 11.72
CA ASP A 101 -4.71 8.42 13.13
C ASP A 101 -3.52 8.08 14.05
N SER A 102 -2.45 7.51 13.51
CA SER A 102 -1.25 7.14 14.28
C SER A 102 -0.12 8.16 14.19
N LEU A 103 -0.11 9.02 13.17
CA LEU A 103 0.95 10.00 12.99
C LEU A 103 0.75 11.25 13.87
N PRO A 104 1.77 11.65 14.66
CA PRO A 104 1.79 12.98 15.27
C PRO A 104 1.66 14.06 14.20
N LYS A 105 0.96 15.17 14.52
CA LYS A 105 0.69 16.27 13.58
C LYS A 105 1.91 16.73 12.77
N ARG A 106 3.09 16.82 13.40
CA ARG A 106 4.34 17.20 12.70
C ARG A 106 4.71 16.27 11.55
N LEU A 107 4.43 14.97 11.69
CA LEU A 107 4.73 13.96 10.69
C LEU A 107 3.66 13.95 9.61
N VAL A 108 2.39 14.21 9.96
CA VAL A 108 1.32 14.45 8.97
C VAL A 108 1.69 15.63 8.07
N ASP A 109 2.12 16.75 8.66
CA ASP A 109 2.53 17.94 7.90
C ASP A 109 3.73 17.63 6.98
N MET A 110 4.73 16.87 7.47
CA MET A 110 5.90 16.45 6.69
C MET A 110 5.54 15.51 5.54
N ALA A 111 4.73 14.48 5.81
CA ALA A 111 4.23 13.56 4.80
C ALA A 111 3.41 14.29 3.72
N TYR A 112 2.53 15.21 4.13
CA TYR A 112 1.77 16.03 3.20
C TYR A 112 2.65 16.92 2.32
N GLU A 113 3.78 17.41 2.85
CA GLU A 113 4.77 18.16 2.08
C GLU A 113 5.52 17.29 1.05
N SER A 114 5.73 16.01 1.34
CA SER A 114 6.30 15.05 0.37
C SER A 114 5.37 14.74 -0.79
N LEU A 115 4.04 14.82 -0.61
CA LEU A 115 3.08 14.57 -1.66
C LEU A 115 3.22 15.55 -2.84
N ASP A 116 3.09 15.02 -4.05
CA ASP A 116 3.03 15.85 -5.26
C ASP A 116 1.68 16.58 -5.40
N SER A 117 1.54 17.42 -6.43
CA SER A 117 0.31 18.22 -6.62
C SER A 117 -0.97 17.38 -6.84
N LYS A 118 -0.83 16.19 -7.44
CA LYS A 118 -1.91 15.26 -7.75
C LYS A 118 -2.30 14.48 -6.49
N GLU A 119 -1.33 13.94 -5.77
CA GLU A 119 -1.56 13.21 -4.51
C GLU A 119 -2.14 14.15 -3.42
N ARG A 120 -1.65 15.38 -3.30
CA ARG A 120 -2.27 16.39 -2.42
C ARG A 120 -3.72 16.68 -2.77
N LYS A 121 -4.10 16.57 -4.04
CA LYS A 121 -5.49 16.74 -4.48
C LYS A 121 -6.32 15.55 -4.01
N TYR A 122 -5.85 14.32 -4.21
CA TYR A 122 -6.52 13.11 -3.77
C TYR A 122 -6.71 13.09 -2.26
N PHE A 123 -5.68 13.39 -1.48
CA PHE A 123 -5.78 13.50 -0.03
C PHE A 123 -6.87 14.51 0.42
N ARG A 124 -6.91 15.70 -0.21
CA ARG A 124 -7.95 16.71 0.09
C ARG A 124 -9.35 16.30 -0.34
N GLU A 125 -9.50 15.47 -1.37
CA GLU A 125 -10.79 14.95 -1.81
C GLU A 125 -11.27 13.84 -0.86
N ALA A 126 -10.39 12.92 -0.49
CA ALA A 126 -10.66 11.83 0.45
C ALA A 126 -11.09 12.34 1.83
N THR A 127 -10.37 13.33 2.38
CA THR A 127 -10.65 13.90 3.71
C THR A 127 -11.96 14.71 3.80
N GLN A 128 -12.67 14.91 2.69
CA GLN A 128 -14.05 15.44 2.71
C GLN A 128 -15.08 14.39 3.09
N PHE A 129 -14.71 13.11 3.04
CA PHE A 129 -15.54 11.99 3.43
C PHE A 129 -15.08 11.44 4.78
N PRO A 130 -15.99 11.02 5.67
CA PRO A 130 -15.62 10.24 6.83
C PRO A 130 -15.08 8.86 6.41
N ASP A 131 -14.23 8.28 7.25
CA ASP A 131 -13.61 6.95 7.10
C ASP A 131 -14.59 5.81 6.80
N ASN A 132 -15.83 5.90 7.28
CA ASN A 132 -16.86 4.90 7.01
C ASN A 132 -17.50 5.02 5.61
N GLN A 133 -17.06 5.96 4.78
CA GLN A 133 -17.53 6.16 3.41
C GLN A 133 -16.44 5.84 2.39
N ILE A 134 -16.87 5.22 1.28
CA ILE A 134 -15.95 4.81 0.20
C ILE A 134 -15.14 5.97 -0.37
N GLY A 135 -15.68 7.21 -0.33
CA GLY A 135 -15.00 8.42 -0.79
C GLY A 135 -13.68 8.68 -0.07
N HIS A 136 -13.53 8.19 1.16
CA HIS A 136 -12.30 8.32 1.94
C HIS A 136 -11.19 7.39 1.44
N TRP A 137 -11.55 6.23 0.88
CA TRP A 137 -10.61 5.15 0.52
C TRP A 137 -10.59 4.89 -1.00
N VAL A 138 -10.92 5.89 -1.81
CA VAL A 138 -10.92 5.72 -3.27
C VAL A 138 -9.49 5.58 -3.76
N ASN A 139 -9.20 4.44 -4.37
CA ASN A 139 -7.94 4.24 -5.08
C ASN A 139 -7.97 4.91 -6.47
N HIS A 140 -6.87 5.59 -6.80
CA HIS A 140 -6.73 6.36 -8.05
C HIS A 140 -5.95 5.65 -9.17
N GLU A 141 -5.41 4.48 -8.90
CA GLU A 141 -4.73 3.59 -9.84
C GLU A 141 -5.73 2.73 -10.64
N GLN A 142 -6.47 3.38 -11.54
CA GLN A 142 -7.48 2.71 -12.35
C GLN A 142 -7.04 2.64 -13.82
N LEU A 143 -7.32 1.51 -14.47
CA LEU A 143 -7.19 1.39 -15.91
C LEU A 143 -8.36 2.10 -16.59
N VAL A 144 -8.11 3.26 -17.19
CA VAL A 144 -9.16 4.07 -17.82
C VAL A 144 -8.90 4.26 -19.32
N LEU A 145 -9.94 4.09 -20.15
CA LEU A 145 -9.91 4.40 -21.58
C LEU A 145 -11.14 5.22 -22.03
N PRO A 146 -11.06 5.95 -23.15
CA PRO A 146 -12.22 6.57 -23.77
C PRO A 146 -13.29 5.55 -24.16
N SER A 147 -14.57 5.92 -24.11
CA SER A 147 -15.70 5.04 -24.43
C SER A 147 -15.75 4.53 -25.88
N ASN A 148 -15.00 5.15 -26.78
CA ASN A 148 -14.84 4.71 -28.17
C ASN A 148 -13.56 3.88 -28.40
N ALA A 149 -12.85 3.50 -27.35
CA ALA A 149 -11.65 2.69 -27.44
C ALA A 149 -11.96 1.27 -27.94
N LYS A 150 -10.99 0.70 -28.65
CA LYS A 150 -11.07 -0.65 -29.21
C LYS A 150 -10.26 -1.65 -28.40
N VAL A 151 -10.54 -2.94 -28.59
CA VAL A 151 -9.84 -4.06 -27.94
C VAL A 151 -8.32 -3.92 -28.03
N ARG A 152 -7.77 -3.54 -29.20
CA ARG A 152 -6.32 -3.31 -29.38
C ARG A 152 -5.73 -2.23 -28.46
N GLU A 153 -6.51 -1.22 -28.11
CA GLU A 153 -6.06 -0.14 -27.21
C GLU A 153 -6.07 -0.62 -25.78
N GLY A 154 -7.07 -1.42 -25.40
CA GLY A 154 -7.11 -2.16 -24.12
C GLY A 154 -5.93 -3.11 -23.97
N LEU A 155 -5.68 -3.98 -24.96
CA LEU A 155 -4.53 -4.90 -24.95
C LEU A 155 -3.19 -4.14 -24.91
N ARG A 156 -3.08 -2.98 -25.56
CA ARG A 156 -1.88 -2.14 -25.48
C ARG A 156 -1.71 -1.52 -24.09
N LEU A 157 -2.81 -1.08 -23.45
CA LEU A 157 -2.79 -0.58 -22.08
C LEU A 157 -2.29 -1.66 -21.12
N LEU A 158 -2.77 -2.90 -21.27
CA LEU A 158 -2.38 -4.07 -20.45
C LEU A 158 -0.93 -4.55 -20.66
N ARG A 159 -0.20 -4.02 -21.64
CA ARG A 159 1.24 -4.31 -21.80
C ARG A 159 2.12 -3.32 -21.03
N ARG A 160 1.52 -2.31 -20.42
CA ARG A 160 2.20 -1.38 -19.51
C ARG A 160 2.14 -1.95 -18.09
N ASP A 161 2.56 -1.14 -17.13
CA ASP A 161 2.34 -1.43 -15.73
C ASP A 161 0.83 -1.46 -15.43
N ILE A 162 0.39 -2.54 -14.79
CA ILE A 162 -1.02 -2.77 -14.42
C ILE A 162 -1.11 -2.63 -12.91
N PRO A 163 -2.04 -1.80 -12.38
CA PRO A 163 -2.26 -1.70 -10.94
C PRO A 163 -2.52 -3.05 -10.30
N GLN A 164 -2.05 -3.22 -9.05
CA GLN A 164 -2.31 -4.44 -8.30
C GLN A 164 -3.83 -4.66 -8.17
N HIS A 165 -4.26 -5.93 -8.21
CA HIS A 165 -5.67 -6.33 -8.09
C HIS A 165 -6.64 -5.72 -9.12
N CYS A 166 -6.15 -5.23 -10.27
CA CYS A 166 -7.00 -4.70 -11.33
C CYS A 166 -7.51 -5.79 -12.30
N ASP A 167 -8.83 -5.95 -12.44
CA ASP A 167 -9.45 -6.93 -13.33
C ASP A 167 -10.31 -6.32 -14.46
N SER A 168 -10.36 -4.98 -14.51
CA SER A 168 -11.32 -4.23 -15.33
C SER A 168 -10.71 -2.96 -15.91
N ILE A 169 -11.17 -2.58 -17.10
CA ILE A 169 -10.91 -1.27 -17.70
C ILE A 169 -12.20 -0.45 -17.62
N PHE A 170 -12.11 0.74 -17.04
CA PHE A 170 -13.20 1.71 -16.96
C PHE A 170 -13.23 2.56 -18.22
N LEU A 171 -14.41 2.68 -18.83
CA LEU A 171 -14.64 3.50 -20.01
C LEU A 171 -15.28 4.83 -19.60
N VAL A 172 -14.71 5.94 -20.09
CA VAL A 172 -15.20 7.29 -19.82
C VAL A 172 -15.58 8.03 -21.09
N ASN A 173 -16.60 8.87 -21.02
CA ASN A 173 -17.00 9.74 -22.13
C ASN A 173 -16.07 10.96 -22.26
N ARG A 174 -16.33 11.83 -23.24
CA ARG A 174 -15.51 13.03 -23.49
C ARG A 174 -15.51 14.05 -22.35
N SER A 175 -16.52 14.02 -21.48
CA SER A 175 -16.61 14.84 -20.27
C SER A 175 -15.97 14.17 -19.04
N GLY A 176 -15.32 13.01 -19.20
CA GLY A 176 -14.69 12.26 -18.11
C GLY A 176 -15.68 11.49 -17.23
N GLN A 177 -16.94 11.35 -17.63
CA GLN A 177 -17.93 10.61 -16.87
C GLN A 177 -17.86 9.12 -17.20
N PHE A 178 -17.96 8.28 -16.17
CA PHE A 178 -18.05 6.83 -16.31
C PHE A 178 -19.18 6.43 -17.27
N SER A 179 -18.88 5.51 -18.18
CA SER A 179 -19.79 5.03 -19.22
C SER A 179 -20.03 3.53 -19.14
N ALA A 180 -18.97 2.74 -18.96
CA ALA A 180 -19.05 1.28 -18.86
C ALA A 180 -17.78 0.69 -18.21
N LEU A 181 -17.88 -0.57 -17.80
CA LEU A 181 -16.77 -1.36 -17.27
C LEU A 181 -16.58 -2.59 -18.15
N VAL A 182 -15.32 -2.89 -18.51
CA VAL A 182 -14.98 -4.05 -19.33
C VAL A 182 -13.98 -4.93 -18.59
N LYS A 183 -14.34 -6.20 -18.36
CA LYS A 183 -13.43 -7.17 -17.75
C LYS A 183 -12.26 -7.47 -18.67
N ILE A 184 -11.05 -7.47 -18.12
CA ILE A 184 -9.82 -7.78 -18.86
C ILE A 184 -9.90 -9.15 -19.54
N SER A 185 -10.52 -10.12 -18.88
CA SER A 185 -10.72 -11.47 -19.41
C SER A 185 -11.44 -11.51 -20.76
N HIS A 186 -12.30 -10.54 -21.05
CA HIS A 186 -13.03 -10.47 -22.32
C HIS A 186 -12.15 -10.02 -23.50
N LEU A 187 -11.06 -9.31 -23.24
CA LEU A 187 -10.19 -8.79 -24.29
C LEU A 187 -9.40 -9.90 -24.99
N PHE A 188 -9.06 -10.98 -24.28
CA PHE A 188 -8.21 -12.05 -24.82
C PHE A 188 -8.86 -12.86 -25.95
N ASN A 189 -10.19 -12.92 -26.00
CA ASN A 189 -10.93 -13.65 -27.04
C ASN A 189 -11.53 -12.72 -28.10
N ALA A 190 -11.41 -11.41 -27.94
CA ALA A 190 -12.05 -10.42 -28.79
C ALA A 190 -11.14 -10.02 -29.97
N GLN A 191 -11.74 -9.62 -31.09
CA GLN A 191 -11.00 -9.13 -32.24
C GLN A 191 -10.54 -7.68 -32.01
N ASP A 192 -9.27 -7.39 -32.33
CA ASP A 192 -8.58 -6.11 -32.11
C ASP A 192 -9.36 -4.83 -32.50
N HIS A 193 -10.19 -4.91 -33.54
CA HIS A 193 -10.89 -3.76 -34.12
C HIS A 193 -12.27 -3.49 -33.51
N VAL A 194 -12.76 -4.40 -32.66
CA VAL A 194 -14.06 -4.30 -31.99
C VAL A 194 -14.00 -3.25 -30.88
N SER A 195 -15.13 -2.59 -30.65
CA SER A 195 -15.33 -1.63 -29.55
C SER A 195 -15.23 -2.33 -28.20
N LEU A 196 -14.69 -1.64 -27.19
CA LEU A 196 -14.76 -2.09 -25.81
C LEU A 196 -16.14 -1.89 -25.18
N PHE A 197 -16.89 -0.89 -25.65
CA PHE A 197 -18.31 -0.72 -25.34
C PHE A 197 -19.18 -1.66 -26.18
#